data_AF-A0A954K0N5-F1
#
_entry.id   AF-A0A954K0N5-F1
#
_cell.length_a   1.000
_cell.length_b   1.000
_cell.length_c   1.000
_cell.angle_alpha   90.00
_cell.angle_beta   90.00
_cell.angle_gamma   90.00
#
_symmetry.space_group_name_H-M   'P 1'
#
loop_
_entity.id
_entity.type
_entity.pdbx_description
1 polymer ?
#
loop_
_entity_poly.entity_id
_entity_poly.type
_entity_poly.pdbx_seq_one_letter_code
_entity_poly.pdbx_strand_id
1 'polypeptide(L)'
;MSVDWPWLLRYKEKITPAVQLGCLAWVFLTVGAYGLYSINSARPTPLPDAVNDPPKSLDTVRPLEISGSPELQTDLDRANRQLNILTQENRELASRLEREGEVNRRNSITESQLAVIKAKTAALAAQAKTAALDLGKIKQLQTDWAALEASLIKGEAGRRIVASPEQLQLVVDIWQRERPSADTIAGWETELNALTQPITQVTPDQATISITDEHAKMLTDLGQKLKTQATEFERQKLLLESIRRETSATKPADLTLAESIEQYRGQQEKAEADRLAAVRAAARSQAEKESAERIAASERERVEAVTKLKEQEIETEKQRLADEAKKVEDDRKWAKLEREMQSDMNEIKGLLLAYTAPGFTYRPDNTKGPVSYSLIKSSGGLEPTHKGLSSLFFIAVGNSDRDRGGLPRGVGGMIAQETPIAPIERAQELLRKYGELMVRKGMLAP
;
A
#
# COMPACT_ATOMS: atom_id res chain seq x y z
N MET A 1 -10.51 49.09 43.37
CA MET A 1 -9.70 47.94 42.92
C MET A 1 -9.70 47.95 41.40
N SER A 2 -8.73 48.65 40.80
CA SER A 2 -8.54 48.71 39.35
C SER A 2 -7.72 47.50 38.93
N VAL A 3 -8.25 46.72 38.01
CA VAL A 3 -7.58 45.54 37.49
C VAL A 3 -6.83 45.96 36.23
N ASP A 4 -5.52 46.19 36.36
CA ASP A 4 -4.62 46.49 35.25
C ASP A 4 -4.39 45.24 34.41
N TRP A 5 -4.52 45.37 33.08
CA TRP A 5 -4.40 44.27 32.11
C TRP A 5 -3.24 44.48 31.09
N PRO A 6 -1.95 44.61 31.48
CA PRO A 6 -0.92 45.10 30.56
C PRO A 6 -0.08 44.01 29.86
N TRP A 7 -0.27 42.71 30.13
CA TRP A 7 0.71 41.69 29.71
C TRP A 7 0.29 40.80 28.53
N LEU A 8 -0.99 40.76 28.14
CA LEU A 8 -1.48 39.84 27.09
C LEU A 8 -1.31 40.34 25.64
N LEU A 9 -0.84 41.57 25.41
CA LEU A 9 -0.73 42.16 24.06
C LEU A 9 0.71 42.34 23.54
N ARG A 10 1.73 41.78 24.21
CA ARG A 10 3.14 41.86 23.78
C ARG A 10 3.64 40.68 22.93
N TYR A 11 2.76 39.80 22.45
CA TYR A 11 3.10 38.76 21.45
C TYR A 11 2.62 39.19 20.06
N LYS A 12 3.30 40.17 19.46
CA LYS A 12 2.95 40.70 18.12
C LYS A 12 3.78 40.11 16.97
N GLU A 13 4.72 39.22 17.27
CA GLU A 13 5.54 38.58 16.24
C GLU A 13 5.25 37.08 16.21
N LYS A 14 4.70 36.61 15.08
CA LYS A 14 4.47 35.20 14.69
C LYS A 14 3.17 34.52 15.13
N ILE A 15 2.03 35.22 15.12
CA ILE A 15 0.74 34.51 15.01
C ILE A 15 0.44 34.36 13.51
N THR A 16 0.55 33.15 12.99
CA THR A 16 0.21 32.86 11.59
C THR A 16 -1.29 33.08 11.35
N PRO A 17 -1.73 33.44 10.13
CA PRO A 17 -3.14 33.64 9.81
C PRO A 17 -4.03 32.45 10.20
N ALA A 18 -3.49 31.23 10.13
CA ALA A 18 -4.17 30.00 10.55
C ALA A 18 -4.52 29.99 12.05
N VAL A 19 -3.63 30.50 12.91
CA VAL A 19 -3.89 30.56 14.37
C VAL A 19 -4.91 31.65 14.68
N GLN A 20 -4.89 32.77 13.96
CA GLN A 20 -5.93 33.81 14.10
C GLN A 20 -7.32 33.28 13.72
N LEU A 21 -7.41 32.52 12.61
CA LEU A 21 -8.65 31.87 12.18
C LEU A 21 -9.11 30.82 13.19
N GLY A 22 -8.18 30.03 13.75
CA GLY A 22 -8.46 29.06 14.80
C GLY A 22 -9.03 29.70 16.07
N CYS A 23 -8.44 30.81 16.53
CA CYS A 23 -8.94 31.53 17.69
C CYS A 23 -10.34 32.13 17.45
N LEU A 24 -10.59 32.72 16.27
CA LEU A 24 -11.90 33.25 15.92
C LEU A 24 -12.95 32.14 15.85
N ALA A 25 -12.65 31.02 15.19
CA ALA A 25 -13.56 29.88 15.12
C ALA A 25 -13.90 29.33 16.51
N TRP A 26 -12.93 29.29 17.43
CA TRP A 26 -13.14 28.84 18.80
C TRP A 26 -14.03 29.79 19.61
N VAL A 27 -13.88 31.11 19.43
CA VAL A 27 -14.77 32.11 20.04
C VAL A 27 -16.21 31.99 19.50
N PHE A 28 -16.39 31.82 18.19
CA PHE A 28 -17.73 31.61 17.62
C PHE A 28 -18.37 30.31 18.11
N LEU A 29 -17.61 29.22 18.22
CA LEU A 29 -18.09 27.95 18.76
C LEU A 29 -18.50 28.06 20.24
N THR A 30 -17.72 28.77 21.06
CA THR A 30 -18.03 28.91 22.49
C THR A 30 -19.22 29.82 22.73
N VAL A 31 -19.36 30.93 22.00
CA VAL A 31 -20.54 31.79 22.08
C VAL A 31 -21.79 31.07 21.54
N GLY A 32 -21.67 30.33 20.44
CA GLY A 32 -22.76 29.52 19.89
C GLY A 32 -23.20 28.39 20.82
N ALA A 33 -22.23 27.69 21.42
CA ALA A 33 -22.50 26.65 22.42
C ALA A 33 -23.14 27.22 23.69
N TYR A 34 -22.72 28.40 24.14
CA TYR A 34 -23.35 29.09 25.27
C TYR A 34 -24.78 29.53 24.95
N GLY A 35 -25.05 30.04 23.74
CA GLY A 35 -26.39 30.40 23.30
C GLY A 35 -27.33 29.19 23.20
N LEU A 36 -26.84 28.07 22.65
CA LEU A 36 -27.57 26.80 22.64
C LEU A 36 -27.80 26.26 24.05
N TYR A 37 -26.80 26.35 24.94
CA TYR A 37 -26.94 25.98 26.34
C TYR A 37 -27.95 26.87 27.05
N SER A 38 -27.99 28.18 26.83
CA SER A 38 -28.98 29.07 27.45
C SER A 38 -30.40 28.80 26.96
N ILE A 39 -30.57 28.47 25.67
CA ILE A 39 -31.87 28.10 25.10
C ILE A 39 -32.33 26.74 25.66
N ASN A 40 -31.41 25.79 25.84
CA ASN A 40 -31.74 24.44 26.31
C ASN A 40 -31.84 24.33 27.85
N SER A 41 -31.19 25.24 28.59
CA SER A 41 -31.28 25.34 30.07
C SER A 41 -32.45 26.21 30.54
N ALA A 42 -33.10 26.93 29.63
CA ALA A 42 -34.47 27.42 29.82
C ALA A 42 -35.43 26.21 29.82
N ARG A 43 -35.39 25.41 30.88
CA ARG A 43 -36.39 24.37 31.11
C ARG A 43 -37.77 25.05 31.12
N PRO A 44 -38.77 24.51 30.42
CA PRO A 44 -40.14 24.87 30.72
C PRO A 44 -40.36 24.58 32.21
N THR A 45 -40.83 25.57 32.95
CA THR A 45 -41.39 25.37 34.29
C THR A 45 -42.22 24.10 34.25
N PRO A 46 -41.94 23.09 35.09
CA PRO A 46 -42.79 21.93 35.16
C PRO A 46 -44.19 22.45 35.51
N LEU A 47 -45.14 22.26 34.60
CA LEU A 47 -46.55 22.33 34.95
C LEU A 47 -46.72 21.47 36.22
N PRO A 48 -47.38 21.97 37.27
CA PRO A 48 -47.59 21.16 38.46
C PRO A 48 -48.27 19.85 38.04
N ASP A 49 -47.63 18.72 38.37
CA ASP A 49 -48.14 17.34 38.24
C ASP A 49 -49.38 17.08 39.12
N ALA A 50 -50.24 18.09 39.32
CA ALA A 50 -51.42 18.04 40.18
C ALA A 50 -52.65 17.43 39.48
N VAL A 51 -52.52 16.85 38.29
CA VAL A 51 -53.65 16.31 37.50
C VAL A 51 -53.55 14.80 37.24
N ASN A 52 -52.45 14.15 37.67
CA ASN A 52 -52.24 12.71 37.46
C ASN A 52 -52.22 11.88 38.74
N ASP A 53 -52.63 12.42 39.89
CA ASP A 53 -53.11 11.56 40.96
C ASP A 53 -54.49 11.02 40.53
N PRO A 54 -54.63 9.74 40.13
CA PRO A 54 -55.95 9.16 40.02
C PRO A 54 -56.60 9.33 41.40
N PRO A 55 -57.84 9.82 41.51
CA PRO A 55 -58.50 9.89 42.80
C PRO A 55 -58.42 8.50 43.41
N LYS A 56 -57.79 8.40 44.58
CA LYS A 56 -57.72 7.18 45.38
C LYS A 56 -59.10 6.51 45.31
N SER A 57 -59.09 5.27 44.82
CA SER A 57 -60.28 4.45 44.65
C SER A 57 -61.19 4.60 45.86
N LEU A 58 -62.38 5.14 45.61
CA LEU A 58 -63.53 5.13 46.53
C LEU A 58 -64.11 3.70 46.64
N ASP A 59 -63.26 2.68 46.66
CA ASP A 59 -63.62 1.26 46.82
C ASP A 59 -63.88 0.88 48.28
N THR A 60 -64.03 1.85 49.19
CA THR A 60 -64.34 1.59 50.60
C THR A 60 -65.51 2.40 51.14
N VAL A 61 -66.46 2.79 50.28
CA VAL A 61 -67.81 3.13 50.77
C VAL A 61 -68.65 1.86 50.71
N ARG A 62 -68.74 1.18 51.86
CA ARG A 62 -69.73 0.13 52.11
C ARG A 62 -71.11 0.61 51.65
N PRO A 63 -71.93 -0.22 50.99
CA PRO A 63 -73.33 0.10 50.78
C PRO A 63 -73.99 0.10 52.17
N LEU A 64 -74.17 1.28 52.75
CA LEU A 64 -75.22 1.45 53.72
C LEU A 64 -76.52 1.20 52.94
N GLU A 65 -77.18 0.09 53.24
CA GLU A 65 -78.60 -0.11 52.97
C GLU A 65 -79.38 0.99 53.69
N ILE A 66 -79.42 2.16 53.06
CA ILE A 66 -80.40 3.17 53.38
C ILE A 66 -81.68 2.63 52.75
N SER A 67 -82.55 2.07 53.59
CA SER A 67 -83.99 2.01 53.33
C SER A 67 -84.48 3.46 53.24
N GLY A 68 -84.20 4.05 52.08
CA GLY A 68 -84.43 5.44 51.77
C GLY A 68 -85.81 5.58 51.16
N SER A 69 -86.56 6.55 51.69
CA SER A 69 -87.77 7.07 51.07
C SER A 69 -87.63 7.15 49.54
N PRO A 70 -88.65 6.77 48.75
CA PRO A 70 -88.63 6.89 47.29
C PRO A 70 -88.29 8.30 46.80
N GLU A 71 -88.50 9.33 47.62
CA GLU A 71 -88.14 10.73 47.33
C GLU A 71 -86.62 10.96 47.24
N LEU A 72 -85.83 10.34 48.13
CA LEU A 72 -84.36 10.46 48.14
C LEU A 72 -83.74 9.76 46.92
N GLN A 73 -84.35 8.68 46.45
CA GLN A 73 -83.88 7.98 45.25
C GLN A 73 -84.22 8.76 43.98
N THR A 74 -85.39 9.40 43.92
CA THR A 74 -85.71 10.32 42.82
C THR A 74 -84.83 11.57 42.79
N ASP A 75 -84.46 12.12 43.95
CA ASP A 75 -83.55 13.26 44.01
C ASP A 75 -82.10 12.87 43.69
N LEU A 76 -81.64 11.70 44.10
CA LEU A 76 -80.34 11.16 43.68
C LEU A 76 -80.31 10.90 42.16
N ASP A 77 -81.38 10.37 41.58
CA ASP A 77 -81.50 10.17 40.13
C ASP A 77 -81.58 11.50 39.35
N ARG A 78 -82.20 12.54 39.93
CA ARG A 78 -82.22 13.89 39.37
C ARG A 78 -80.83 14.52 39.43
N ALA A 79 -80.14 14.40 40.56
CA ALA A 79 -78.77 14.88 40.74
C ALA A 79 -77.80 14.15 39.79
N ASN A 80 -77.91 12.83 39.65
CA ASN A 80 -77.11 12.04 38.70
C ASN A 80 -77.39 12.43 37.25
N ARG A 81 -78.65 12.71 36.89
CA ARG A 81 -79.00 13.24 35.55
C ARG A 81 -78.39 14.61 35.30
N GLN A 82 -78.46 15.53 36.27
CA GLN A 82 -77.82 16.84 36.16
C GLN A 82 -76.29 16.73 36.07
N LEU A 83 -75.69 15.85 36.87
CA LEU A 83 -74.25 15.58 36.82
C LEU A 83 -73.84 15.04 35.43
N ASN A 84 -74.62 14.13 34.85
CA ASN A 84 -74.35 13.60 33.51
C ASN A 84 -74.46 14.67 32.42
N ILE A 85 -75.45 15.57 32.51
CA ILE A 85 -75.61 16.70 31.59
C ILE A 85 -74.40 17.65 31.71
N LEU A 86 -74.03 18.07 32.92
CA LEU A 86 -72.87 18.94 33.15
C LEU A 86 -71.56 18.28 32.72
N THR A 87 -71.43 16.97 32.89
CA THR A 87 -70.26 16.20 32.42
C THR A 87 -70.21 16.18 30.88
N GLN A 88 -71.37 16.08 30.21
CA GLN A 88 -71.46 16.13 28.75
C GLN A 88 -71.14 17.54 28.21
N GLU A 89 -71.67 18.60 28.83
CA GLU A 89 -71.38 19.99 28.47
C GLU A 89 -69.90 20.32 28.69
N ASN A 90 -69.30 19.89 29.81
CA ASN A 90 -67.86 20.06 30.04
C ASN A 90 -67.02 19.33 29.00
N ARG A 91 -67.41 18.11 28.60
CA ARG A 91 -66.72 17.38 27.50
C ARG A 91 -66.86 18.12 26.17
N GLU A 92 -68.02 18.70 25.87
CA GLU A 92 -68.22 19.46 24.64
C GLU A 92 -67.39 20.75 24.62
N LEU A 93 -67.40 21.53 25.71
CA LEU A 93 -66.58 22.73 25.84
C LEU A 93 -65.08 22.42 25.77
N ALA A 94 -64.62 21.35 26.42
CA ALA A 94 -63.25 20.88 26.31
C ALA A 94 -62.88 20.55 24.86
N SER A 95 -63.76 19.86 24.12
CA SER A 95 -63.53 19.54 22.70
C SER A 95 -63.51 20.77 21.78
N ARG A 96 -64.31 21.80 22.09
CA ARG A 96 -64.31 23.07 21.33
C ARG A 96 -63.02 23.85 21.56
N LEU A 97 -62.59 23.97 22.82
CA LEU A 97 -61.32 24.61 23.17
C LEU A 97 -60.11 23.90 22.55
N GLU A 98 -60.14 22.56 22.51
CA GLU A 98 -59.09 21.77 21.84
C GLU A 98 -59.07 22.04 20.33
N ARG A 99 -60.22 22.05 19.66
CA ARG A 99 -60.33 22.37 18.23
C ARG A 99 -59.90 23.80 17.90
N GLU A 100 -60.29 24.79 18.70
CA GLU A 100 -59.85 26.18 18.53
C GLU A 100 -58.33 26.31 18.77
N GLY A 101 -57.81 25.61 19.77
CA GLY A 101 -56.37 25.50 20.02
C GLY A 101 -55.61 24.91 18.84
N GLU A 102 -56.13 23.86 18.20
CA GLU A 102 -55.53 23.28 17.00
C GLU A 102 -55.57 24.21 15.80
N VAL A 103 -56.69 24.90 15.54
CA VAL A 103 -56.82 25.86 14.45
C VAL A 103 -55.86 27.04 14.65
N ASN A 104 -55.77 27.57 15.87
CA ASN A 104 -54.83 28.64 16.20
C ASN A 104 -53.37 28.19 16.05
N ARG A 105 -53.04 26.95 16.47
CA ARG A 105 -51.71 26.38 16.24
C ARG A 105 -51.42 26.25 14.75
N ARG A 106 -52.33 25.70 13.94
CA ARG A 106 -52.16 25.59 12.47
C ARG A 106 -51.97 26.96 11.83
N ASN A 107 -52.79 27.95 12.18
CA ASN A 107 -52.67 29.32 11.68
C ASN A 107 -51.32 29.95 12.06
N SER A 108 -50.88 29.79 13.32
CA SER A 108 -49.57 30.29 13.75
C SER A 108 -48.40 29.61 13.03
N ILE A 109 -48.51 28.30 12.74
CA ILE A 109 -47.51 27.56 11.97
C ILE A 109 -47.49 28.05 10.53
N THR A 110 -48.65 28.28 9.89
CA THR A 110 -48.71 28.80 8.52
C THR A 110 -48.20 30.23 8.42
N GLU A 111 -48.52 31.10 9.38
CA GLU A 111 -47.98 32.46 9.47
C GLU A 111 -46.46 32.45 9.66
N SER A 112 -45.96 31.60 10.56
CA SER A 112 -44.53 31.43 10.78
C SER A 112 -43.84 30.92 9.51
N GLN A 113 -44.39 29.92 8.83
CA GLN A 113 -43.83 29.39 7.58
C GLN A 113 -43.81 30.45 6.48
N LEU A 114 -44.88 31.22 6.34
CA LEU A 114 -44.98 32.31 5.37
C LEU A 114 -43.96 33.42 5.69
N ALA A 115 -43.76 33.75 6.96
CA ALA A 115 -42.71 34.69 7.38
C ALA A 115 -41.31 34.18 7.04
N VAL A 116 -41.02 32.89 7.26
CA VAL A 116 -39.74 32.27 6.86
C VAL A 116 -39.55 32.32 5.35
N ILE A 117 -40.57 32.01 4.56
CA ILE A 117 -40.49 32.06 3.10
C ILE A 117 -40.24 33.50 2.63
N LYS A 118 -40.96 34.50 3.16
CA LYS A 118 -40.73 35.92 2.87
C LYS A 118 -39.31 36.37 3.21
N ALA A 119 -38.78 35.93 4.36
CA ALA A 119 -37.42 36.25 4.75
C ALA A 119 -36.39 35.62 3.79
N LYS A 120 -36.60 34.35 3.40
CA LYS A 120 -35.75 33.65 2.43
C LYS A 120 -35.78 34.32 1.04
N THR A 121 -36.96 34.65 0.52
CA THR A 121 -37.09 35.31 -0.79
C THR A 121 -36.45 36.70 -0.78
N ALA A 122 -36.63 37.47 0.30
CA ALA A 122 -35.97 38.77 0.45
C ALA A 122 -34.44 38.66 0.51
N ALA A 123 -33.91 37.66 1.22
CA ALA A 123 -32.47 37.39 1.28
C ALA A 123 -31.91 37.03 -0.11
N LEU A 124 -32.60 36.16 -0.86
CA LEU A 124 -32.20 35.80 -2.22
C LEU A 124 -32.31 36.97 -3.20
N ALA A 125 -33.33 37.82 -3.07
CA ALA A 125 -33.45 39.04 -3.87
C ALA A 125 -32.29 40.02 -3.59
N ALA A 126 -31.88 40.18 -2.32
CA ALA A 126 -30.72 41.00 -1.96
C ALA A 126 -29.42 40.42 -2.53
N GLN A 127 -29.28 39.10 -2.53
CA GLN A 127 -28.14 38.41 -3.11
C GLN A 127 -28.08 38.55 -4.64
N ALA A 128 -29.20 38.36 -5.33
CA ALA A 128 -29.32 38.58 -6.77
C ALA A 128 -28.96 40.03 -7.14
N LYS A 129 -29.44 41.01 -6.37
CA LYS A 129 -29.09 42.42 -6.56
C LYS A 129 -27.59 42.67 -6.38
N THR A 130 -26.95 42.04 -5.38
CA THR A 130 -25.51 42.16 -5.15
C THR A 130 -24.72 41.55 -6.31
N ALA A 131 -25.10 40.35 -6.76
CA ALA A 131 -24.51 39.70 -7.92
C ALA A 131 -24.65 40.55 -9.20
N ALA A 132 -25.81 41.18 -9.41
CA ALA A 132 -26.04 42.09 -10.53
C ALA A 132 -25.14 43.33 -10.49
N LEU A 133 -24.90 43.89 -9.30
CA LEU A 133 -23.96 45.01 -9.12
C LEU A 133 -22.52 44.59 -9.44
N ASP A 134 -22.08 43.42 -8.96
CA ASP A 134 -20.73 42.90 -9.23
C ASP A 134 -20.54 42.60 -10.73
N LEU A 135 -21.55 42.03 -11.39
CA LEU A 135 -21.54 41.83 -12.84
C LEU A 135 -21.47 43.17 -13.60
N GLY A 136 -22.25 44.17 -13.19
CA GLY A 136 -22.19 45.51 -13.74
C GLY A 136 -20.81 46.15 -13.57
N LYS A 137 -20.18 45.95 -12.41
CA LYS A 137 -18.79 46.38 -12.15
C LYS A 137 -17.79 45.70 -13.08
N ILE A 138 -17.92 44.38 -13.32
CA ILE A 138 -17.05 43.66 -14.27
C ILE A 138 -17.19 44.23 -15.69
N LYS A 139 -18.41 44.51 -16.16
CA LYS A 139 -18.65 45.14 -17.48
C LYS A 139 -18.00 46.51 -17.60
N GLN A 140 -18.11 47.34 -16.56
CA GLN A 140 -17.46 48.64 -16.53
C GLN A 140 -15.92 48.50 -16.54
N LEU A 141 -15.38 47.60 -15.72
CA LEU A 141 -13.94 47.31 -15.68
C LEU A 141 -13.43 46.81 -17.02
N GLN A 142 -14.19 45.98 -17.74
CA GLN A 142 -13.85 45.52 -19.08
C GLN A 142 -13.72 46.69 -20.07
N THR A 143 -14.65 47.64 -20.02
CA THR A 143 -14.64 48.83 -20.89
C THR A 143 -13.46 49.74 -20.55
N ASP A 144 -13.28 50.05 -19.27
CA ASP A 144 -12.16 50.87 -18.79
C ASP A 144 -10.81 50.24 -19.14
N TRP A 145 -10.72 48.91 -19.00
CA TRP A 145 -9.53 48.16 -19.33
C TRP A 145 -9.23 48.24 -20.82
N ALA A 146 -10.22 48.03 -21.70
CA ALA A 146 -10.02 48.13 -23.15
C ALA A 146 -9.51 49.53 -23.56
N ALA A 147 -10.03 50.58 -22.93
CA ALA A 147 -9.55 51.95 -23.14
C ALA A 147 -8.11 52.15 -22.64
N LEU A 148 -7.79 51.64 -21.45
CA LEU A 148 -6.44 51.69 -20.87
C LEU A 148 -5.43 50.92 -21.73
N GLU A 149 -5.80 49.72 -22.17
CA GLU A 149 -5.01 48.85 -23.02
C GLU A 149 -4.72 49.50 -24.38
N ALA A 150 -5.74 50.05 -25.05
CA ALA A 150 -5.56 50.78 -26.31
C ALA A 150 -4.60 51.98 -26.15
N SER A 151 -4.71 52.70 -25.02
CA SER A 151 -3.82 53.82 -24.70
C SER A 151 -2.38 53.38 -24.43
N LEU A 152 -2.18 52.27 -23.71
CA LEU A 152 -0.85 51.79 -23.35
C LEU A 152 -0.14 51.11 -24.51
N ILE A 153 -0.84 50.32 -25.34
CA ILE A 153 -0.20 49.55 -26.41
C ILE A 153 0.50 50.45 -27.43
N LYS A 154 -0.16 51.53 -27.87
CA LYS A 154 0.35 52.42 -28.93
C LYS A 154 0.84 53.77 -28.42
N GLY A 155 0.46 54.15 -27.20
CA GLY A 155 0.72 55.48 -26.66
C GLY A 155 2.11 55.64 -26.04
N GLU A 156 2.46 56.89 -25.79
CA GLU A 156 3.71 57.28 -25.14
C GLU A 156 3.83 56.70 -23.72
N ALA A 157 2.70 56.56 -23.01
CA ALA A 157 2.68 55.94 -21.67
C ALA A 157 3.22 54.50 -21.69
N GLY A 158 2.89 53.70 -22.71
CA GLY A 158 3.45 52.36 -22.84
C GLY A 158 4.94 52.38 -23.18
N ARG A 159 5.38 53.29 -24.04
CA ARG A 159 6.82 53.48 -24.33
C ARG A 159 7.62 53.85 -23.08
N ARG A 160 7.04 54.58 -22.13
CA ARG A 160 7.68 54.88 -20.84
C ARG A 160 7.77 53.66 -19.92
N ILE A 161 6.77 52.77 -19.96
CA ILE A 161 6.82 51.47 -19.26
C ILE A 161 7.94 50.59 -19.83
N VAL A 162 8.05 50.53 -21.16
CA VAL A 162 9.12 49.76 -21.86
C VAL A 162 10.52 50.19 -21.43
N ALA A 163 10.72 51.49 -21.16
CA ALA A 163 12.01 52.00 -20.71
C ALA A 163 12.44 51.49 -19.32
N SER A 164 11.54 50.84 -18.57
CA SER A 164 11.80 50.25 -17.26
C SER A 164 11.56 48.72 -17.30
N PRO A 165 12.62 47.90 -17.43
CA PRO A 165 12.50 46.44 -17.59
C PRO A 165 11.68 45.74 -16.49
N GLU A 166 11.83 46.18 -15.24
CA GLU A 166 11.09 45.65 -14.09
C GLU A 166 9.58 45.89 -14.22
N GLN A 167 9.21 47.06 -14.74
CA GLN A 167 7.81 47.46 -14.90
C GLN A 167 7.20 46.81 -16.15
N LEU A 168 7.99 46.65 -17.22
CA LEU A 168 7.61 45.85 -18.39
C LEU A 168 7.27 44.41 -17.98
N GLN A 169 8.10 43.79 -17.12
CA GLN A 169 7.83 42.45 -16.60
C GLN A 169 6.47 42.37 -15.90
N LEU A 170 6.22 43.25 -14.93
CA LEU A 170 4.97 43.27 -14.17
C LEU A 170 3.75 43.44 -15.09
N VAL A 171 3.89 44.26 -16.12
CA VAL A 171 2.84 44.50 -17.09
C VAL A 171 2.58 43.27 -17.97
N VAL A 172 3.63 42.57 -18.41
CA VAL A 172 3.49 41.27 -19.10
C VAL A 172 2.78 40.26 -18.21
N ASP A 173 3.19 40.16 -16.94
CA ASP A 173 2.60 39.23 -15.97
C ASP A 173 1.12 39.55 -15.72
N ILE A 174 0.75 40.82 -15.64
CA ILE A 174 -0.66 41.25 -15.50
C ILE A 174 -1.45 40.88 -16.76
N TRP A 175 -0.90 41.07 -17.96
CA TRP A 175 -1.59 40.76 -19.22
C TRP A 175 -1.81 39.27 -19.45
N GLN A 176 -0.93 38.42 -18.90
CA GLN A 176 -1.06 36.97 -18.94
C GLN A 176 -2.12 36.43 -17.97
N ARG A 177 -2.59 37.23 -16.99
CA ARG A 177 -3.66 36.79 -16.09
C ARG A 177 -4.97 36.64 -16.84
N GLU A 178 -5.67 35.57 -16.49
CA GLU A 178 -7.00 35.28 -17.02
C GLU A 178 -7.95 36.43 -16.66
N ARG A 179 -8.72 36.86 -17.66
CA ARG A 179 -9.75 37.88 -17.55
C ARG A 179 -11.02 37.34 -18.19
N PRO A 180 -12.20 37.62 -17.63
CA PRO A 180 -13.44 37.14 -18.22
C PRO A 180 -13.63 37.75 -19.62
N SER A 181 -13.85 36.89 -20.61
CA SER A 181 -14.15 37.35 -21.97
C SER A 181 -15.55 37.96 -22.05
N ALA A 182 -15.84 38.71 -23.11
CA ALA A 182 -17.17 39.25 -23.35
C ALA A 182 -18.24 38.14 -23.38
N ASP A 183 -17.92 37.00 -23.98
CA ASP A 183 -18.80 35.83 -24.03
C ASP A 183 -19.04 35.23 -22.65
N THR A 184 -18.00 35.13 -21.81
CA THR A 184 -18.15 34.67 -20.43
C THR A 184 -19.05 35.59 -19.61
N ILE A 185 -18.90 36.90 -19.77
CA ILE A 185 -19.73 37.90 -19.07
C ILE A 185 -21.19 37.81 -19.54
N ALA A 186 -21.44 37.65 -20.85
CA ALA A 186 -22.78 37.45 -21.39
C ALA A 186 -23.42 36.14 -20.89
N GLY A 187 -22.61 35.08 -20.73
CA GLY A 187 -23.02 33.83 -20.10
C GLY A 187 -23.48 34.03 -18.66
N TRP A 188 -22.68 34.72 -17.84
CA TRP A 188 -23.05 35.03 -16.44
C TRP A 188 -24.27 35.92 -16.34
N GLU A 189 -24.46 36.87 -17.26
CA GLU A 189 -25.68 37.68 -17.30
C GLU A 189 -26.92 36.83 -17.57
N THR A 190 -26.83 35.93 -18.55
CA THR A 190 -27.93 35.02 -18.89
C THR A 190 -28.26 34.10 -17.71
N GLU A 191 -27.23 33.54 -17.08
CA GLU A 191 -27.37 32.69 -15.89
C GLU A 191 -27.98 33.45 -14.71
N LEU A 192 -27.50 34.66 -14.42
CA LEU A 192 -28.03 35.49 -13.35
C LEU A 192 -29.49 35.90 -13.60
N ASN A 193 -29.84 36.23 -14.84
CA ASN A 193 -31.22 36.55 -15.23
C ASN A 193 -32.14 35.34 -15.04
N ALA A 194 -31.70 34.15 -15.46
CA ALA A 194 -32.44 32.91 -15.26
C ALA A 194 -32.63 32.58 -13.77
N LEU A 195 -31.61 32.84 -12.94
CA LEU A 195 -31.69 32.64 -11.49
C LEU A 195 -32.53 33.73 -10.78
N THR A 196 -32.61 34.93 -11.33
CA THR A 196 -33.36 36.04 -10.70
C THR A 196 -34.85 36.00 -11.06
N GLN A 197 -35.21 35.49 -12.25
CA GLN A 197 -36.58 35.48 -12.74
C GLN A 197 -37.58 34.81 -11.77
N PRO A 198 -37.34 33.59 -11.25
CA PRO A 198 -38.28 32.96 -10.31
C PRO A 198 -38.47 33.77 -9.03
N ILE A 199 -37.41 34.41 -8.51
CA ILE A 199 -37.43 35.22 -7.28
C ILE A 199 -38.36 36.42 -7.45
N THR A 200 -38.32 37.08 -8.62
CA THR A 200 -39.16 38.25 -8.92
C THR A 200 -40.63 37.90 -9.17
N GLN A 201 -40.91 36.65 -9.54
CA GLN A 201 -42.26 36.17 -9.84
C GLN A 201 -42.98 35.57 -8.62
N VAL A 202 -42.28 35.39 -7.48
CA VAL A 202 -42.92 34.89 -6.25
C VAL A 202 -43.92 35.92 -5.73
N THR A 203 -45.21 35.62 -5.91
CA THR A 203 -46.30 36.30 -5.20
C THR A 203 -46.44 35.69 -3.79
N PRO A 204 -46.85 36.49 -2.78
CA PRO A 204 -47.00 36.02 -1.39
C PRO A 204 -47.89 34.76 -1.24
N ASP A 205 -48.83 34.56 -2.16
CA ASP A 205 -49.83 33.49 -2.10
C ASP A 205 -49.40 32.21 -2.86
N GLN A 206 -48.30 32.24 -3.63
CA GLN A 206 -47.79 31.10 -4.42
C GLN A 206 -46.37 30.66 -4.01
N ALA A 207 -45.90 31.12 -2.85
CA ALA A 207 -44.49 31.07 -2.46
C ALA A 207 -43.93 29.66 -2.14
N THR A 208 -44.75 28.61 -2.23
CA THR A 208 -44.40 27.25 -1.80
C THR A 208 -43.68 26.40 -2.86
N ILE A 209 -43.61 26.80 -4.15
CA ILE A 209 -43.27 25.84 -5.22
C ILE A 209 -41.99 26.15 -6.03
N SER A 210 -41.45 27.38 -6.07
CA SER A 210 -40.48 27.69 -7.16
C SER A 210 -39.02 27.93 -6.78
N ILE A 211 -38.66 28.08 -5.50
CA ILE A 211 -37.26 28.33 -5.11
C ILE A 211 -36.74 27.14 -4.32
N THR A 212 -35.99 26.27 -4.98
CA THR A 212 -35.33 25.14 -4.34
C THR A 212 -34.04 25.61 -3.64
N ASP A 213 -33.55 24.82 -2.68
CA ASP A 213 -32.28 25.12 -2.02
C ASP A 213 -31.10 25.06 -3.00
N GLU A 214 -31.19 24.26 -4.07
CA GLU A 214 -30.23 24.24 -5.17
C GLU A 214 -30.19 25.57 -5.93
N HIS A 215 -31.36 26.17 -6.18
CA HIS A 215 -31.46 27.48 -6.83
C HIS A 215 -30.79 28.58 -6.01
N ALA A 216 -31.04 28.59 -4.71
CA ALA A 216 -30.39 29.48 -3.75
C ALA A 216 -28.86 29.30 -3.74
N LYS A 217 -28.40 28.04 -3.80
CA LYS A 217 -26.99 27.71 -3.84
C LYS A 217 -26.33 28.18 -5.14
N MET A 218 -26.94 27.92 -6.31
CA MET A 218 -26.42 28.38 -7.60
C MET A 218 -26.27 29.91 -7.65
N LEU A 219 -27.27 30.64 -7.16
CA LEU A 219 -27.20 32.09 -7.06
C LEU A 219 -26.08 32.55 -6.13
N THR A 220 -25.86 31.82 -5.03
CA THR A 220 -24.77 32.09 -4.09
C THR A 220 -23.40 31.87 -4.72
N ASP A 221 -23.21 30.73 -5.37
CA ASP A 221 -21.95 30.36 -6.00
C ASP A 221 -21.62 31.34 -7.15
N LEU A 222 -22.61 31.69 -7.98
CA LEU A 222 -22.47 32.69 -9.03
C LEU A 222 -22.13 34.06 -8.45
N GLY A 223 -22.83 34.50 -7.39
CA GLY A 223 -22.55 35.77 -6.72
C GLY A 223 -21.13 35.84 -6.16
N GLN A 224 -20.64 34.77 -5.52
CA GLN A 224 -19.26 34.68 -5.02
C GLN A 224 -18.23 34.69 -6.15
N LYS A 225 -18.50 33.99 -7.25
CA LYS A 225 -17.66 33.98 -8.44
C LYS A 225 -17.54 35.38 -9.05
N LEU A 226 -18.67 36.06 -9.25
CA LEU A 226 -18.72 37.44 -9.76
C LEU A 226 -17.97 38.40 -8.84
N LYS A 227 -18.18 38.34 -7.54
CA LYS A 227 -17.46 39.17 -6.56
C LYS A 227 -15.93 38.98 -6.62
N THR A 228 -15.49 37.71 -6.68
CA THR A 228 -14.06 37.37 -6.75
C THR A 228 -13.45 37.92 -8.03
N GLN A 229 -14.09 37.68 -9.17
CA GLN A 229 -13.65 38.17 -10.48
C GLN A 229 -13.63 39.71 -10.54
N ALA A 230 -14.67 40.37 -10.01
CA ALA A 230 -14.70 41.84 -9.94
C ALA A 230 -13.54 42.41 -9.13
N THR A 231 -13.21 41.77 -8.00
CA THR A 231 -12.11 42.20 -7.12
C THR A 231 -10.74 41.96 -7.77
N GLU A 232 -10.54 40.80 -8.40
CA GLU A 232 -9.29 40.48 -9.08
C GLU A 232 -9.06 41.40 -10.29
N PHE A 233 -10.11 41.66 -11.07
CA PHE A 233 -10.01 42.53 -12.24
C PHE A 233 -9.75 43.99 -11.84
N GLU A 234 -10.41 44.48 -10.80
CA GLU A 234 -10.13 45.81 -10.25
C GLU A 234 -8.69 45.92 -9.73
N ARG A 235 -8.20 44.89 -9.02
CA ARG A 235 -6.82 44.85 -8.56
C ARG A 235 -5.83 44.90 -9.73
N GLN A 236 -6.07 44.14 -10.79
CA GLN A 236 -5.23 44.18 -12.00
C GLN A 236 -5.21 45.58 -12.62
N LYS A 237 -6.38 46.24 -12.73
CA LYS A 237 -6.49 47.62 -13.24
C LYS A 237 -5.70 48.60 -12.38
N LEU A 238 -5.86 48.55 -11.06
CA LEU A 238 -5.14 49.44 -10.13
C LEU A 238 -3.63 49.24 -10.18
N LEU A 239 -3.16 48.00 -10.32
CA LEU A 239 -1.73 47.71 -10.51
C LEU A 239 -1.21 48.36 -11.78
N LEU A 240 -1.92 48.20 -12.91
CA LEU A 240 -1.51 48.79 -14.18
C LEU A 240 -1.51 50.33 -14.14
N GLU A 241 -2.49 50.94 -13.45
CA GLU A 241 -2.50 52.38 -13.21
C GLU A 241 -1.36 52.85 -12.30
N SER A 242 -0.98 52.07 -11.27
CA SER A 242 0.18 52.36 -10.42
C SER A 242 1.47 52.38 -11.25
N ILE A 243 1.68 51.34 -12.06
CA ILE A 243 2.84 51.24 -12.94
C ILE A 243 2.89 52.45 -13.87
N ARG A 244 1.75 52.83 -14.47
CA ARG A 244 1.65 54.01 -15.35
C ARG A 244 2.06 55.30 -14.63
N ARG A 245 1.70 55.46 -13.35
CA ARG A 245 2.07 56.64 -12.54
C ARG A 245 3.56 56.62 -12.19
N GLU A 246 4.09 55.47 -11.80
CA GLU A 246 5.51 55.29 -11.45
C GLU A 246 6.42 55.57 -12.66
N THR A 247 6.03 55.11 -13.85
CA THR A 247 6.81 55.33 -15.08
C THR A 247 6.54 56.69 -15.74
N SER A 248 5.72 57.54 -15.13
CA SER A 248 5.35 58.83 -15.73
C SER A 248 6.53 59.79 -15.88
N ALA A 249 7.59 59.66 -15.07
CA ALA A 249 8.80 60.49 -15.19
C ALA A 249 9.87 59.88 -16.12
N THR A 250 9.72 58.62 -16.53
CA THR A 250 10.69 57.90 -17.35
C THR A 250 10.67 58.42 -18.79
N LYS A 251 11.84 58.53 -19.42
CA LYS A 251 11.93 58.88 -20.84
C LYS A 251 11.29 57.77 -21.70
N PRO A 252 10.43 58.08 -22.68
CA PRO A 252 9.86 57.07 -23.57
C PRO A 252 10.92 56.29 -24.33
N ALA A 253 10.73 54.97 -24.45
CA ALA A 253 11.54 54.11 -25.31
C ALA A 253 11.14 54.23 -26.80
N ASP A 254 12.05 53.78 -27.67
CA ASP A 254 11.85 53.78 -29.13
C ASP A 254 10.86 52.69 -29.59
N LEU A 255 10.72 51.62 -28.80
CA LEU A 255 9.78 50.53 -29.05
C LEU A 255 8.43 50.78 -28.35
N THR A 256 7.36 50.38 -29.01
CA THR A 256 6.03 50.33 -28.40
C THR A 256 5.92 49.18 -27.40
N LEU A 257 4.90 49.25 -26.56
CA LEU A 257 4.63 48.21 -25.57
C LEU A 257 4.24 46.89 -26.24
N ALA A 258 3.50 46.91 -27.35
CA ALA A 258 3.21 45.71 -28.14
C ALA A 258 4.49 45.01 -28.65
N GLU A 259 5.38 45.75 -29.31
CA GLU A 259 6.64 45.22 -29.84
C GLU A 259 7.52 44.65 -28.71
N SER A 260 7.55 45.33 -27.56
CA SER A 260 8.35 44.91 -26.41
C SER A 260 7.80 43.65 -25.74
N ILE A 261 6.47 43.49 -25.68
CA ILE A 261 5.84 42.24 -25.20
C ILE A 261 6.16 41.08 -26.15
N GLU A 262 6.09 41.32 -27.46
CA GLU A 262 6.42 40.29 -28.46
C GLU A 262 7.90 39.87 -28.35
N GLN A 263 8.82 40.84 -28.25
CA GLN A 263 10.23 40.57 -28.03
C GLN A 263 10.46 39.81 -26.71
N TYR A 264 9.77 40.21 -25.64
CA TYR A 264 9.86 39.55 -24.34
C TYR A 264 9.35 38.10 -24.40
N ARG A 265 8.23 37.83 -25.07
CA ARG A 265 7.72 36.47 -25.30
C ARG A 265 8.71 35.62 -26.10
N GLY A 266 9.28 36.15 -27.18
CA GLY A 266 10.31 35.45 -27.94
C GLY A 266 11.55 35.12 -27.11
N GLN A 267 11.94 35.99 -26.17
CA GLN A 267 13.02 35.71 -25.23
C GLN A 267 12.65 34.61 -24.21
N GLN A 268 11.42 34.62 -23.67
CA GLN A 268 10.95 33.57 -22.76
C GLN A 268 10.90 32.21 -23.46
N GLU A 269 10.31 32.14 -24.66
CA GLU A 269 10.24 30.90 -25.44
C GLU A 269 11.64 30.36 -25.76
N LYS A 270 12.58 31.24 -26.12
CA LYS A 270 13.98 30.86 -26.33
C LYS A 270 14.62 30.34 -25.06
N ALA A 271 14.45 31.03 -23.93
CA ALA A 271 14.99 30.60 -22.64
C ALA A 271 14.40 29.25 -22.18
N GLU A 272 13.11 29.02 -22.42
CA GLU A 272 12.46 27.75 -22.16
C GLU A 272 12.98 26.64 -23.09
N ALA A 273 13.12 26.93 -24.38
CA ALA A 273 13.71 25.99 -25.33
C ALA A 273 15.15 25.61 -24.94
N ASP A 274 15.97 26.58 -24.52
CA ASP A 274 17.33 26.35 -24.03
C ASP A 274 17.33 25.52 -22.74
N ARG A 275 16.39 25.79 -21.82
CA ARG A 275 16.22 24.99 -20.60
C ARG A 275 15.83 23.55 -20.92
N LEU A 276 14.87 23.34 -21.83
CA LEU A 276 14.46 22.01 -22.27
C LEU A 276 15.59 21.28 -23.01
N ALA A 277 16.39 22.00 -23.80
CA ALA A 277 17.58 21.46 -24.44
C ALA A 277 18.63 21.02 -23.42
N ALA A 278 18.87 21.82 -22.37
CA ALA A 278 19.78 21.48 -21.27
C ALA A 278 19.30 20.25 -20.50
N VAL A 279 18.00 20.16 -20.20
CA VAL A 279 17.40 18.98 -19.54
C VAL A 279 17.56 17.73 -20.42
N ARG A 280 17.33 17.84 -21.73
CA ARG A 280 17.53 16.74 -22.68
C ARG A 280 19.00 16.32 -22.76
N ALA A 281 19.94 17.25 -22.77
CA ALA A 281 21.37 16.96 -22.77
C ALA A 281 21.81 16.26 -21.48
N ALA A 282 21.34 16.72 -20.32
CA ALA A 282 21.59 16.06 -19.04
C ALA A 282 21.01 14.63 -19.00
N ALA A 283 19.79 14.45 -19.50
CA ALA A 283 19.17 13.13 -19.59
C ALA A 283 19.94 12.18 -20.52
N ARG A 284 20.45 12.67 -21.66
CA ARG A 284 21.31 11.89 -22.56
C ARG A 284 22.62 11.49 -21.88
N SER A 285 23.30 12.43 -21.22
CA SER A 285 24.55 12.14 -20.49
C SER A 285 24.33 11.11 -19.37
N GLN A 286 23.20 11.18 -18.68
CA GLN A 286 22.86 10.20 -17.64
C GLN A 286 22.58 8.81 -18.24
N ALA A 287 21.82 8.74 -19.33
CA ALA A 287 21.57 7.48 -20.04
C ALA A 287 22.86 6.85 -20.59
N GLU A 288 23.77 7.67 -21.12
CA GLU A 288 25.10 7.23 -21.58
C GLU A 288 25.93 6.65 -20.42
N LYS A 289 25.96 7.32 -19.26
CA LYS A 289 26.63 6.78 -18.06
C LYS A 289 26.03 5.44 -17.61
N GLU A 290 24.71 5.36 -17.50
CA GLU A 290 24.03 4.13 -17.09
C GLU A 290 24.28 2.98 -18.07
N SER A 291 24.28 3.26 -19.38
CA SER A 291 24.62 2.25 -20.38
C SER A 291 26.07 1.80 -20.31
N ALA A 292 27.03 2.72 -20.10
CA ALA A 292 28.44 2.39 -19.93
C ALA A 292 28.67 1.55 -18.66
N GLU A 293 27.97 1.85 -17.56
CA GLU A 293 28.02 1.08 -16.32
C GLU A 293 27.44 -0.33 -16.52
N ARG A 294 26.32 -0.47 -17.23
CA ARG A 294 25.75 -1.78 -17.58
C ARG A 294 26.70 -2.61 -18.43
N ILE A 295 27.34 -2.00 -19.43
CA ILE A 295 28.34 -2.68 -20.26
C ILE A 295 29.53 -3.12 -19.39
N ALA A 296 30.08 -2.24 -18.57
CA ALA A 296 31.20 -2.57 -17.68
C ALA A 296 30.85 -3.67 -16.67
N ALA A 297 29.63 -3.69 -16.11
CA ALA A 297 29.15 -4.76 -15.25
C ALA A 297 29.08 -6.09 -16.00
N SER A 298 28.50 -6.09 -17.20
CA SER A 298 28.40 -7.30 -18.03
C SER A 298 29.77 -7.85 -18.45
N GLU A 299 30.77 -6.98 -18.69
CA GLU A 299 32.13 -7.41 -18.99
C GLU A 299 32.80 -8.06 -17.79
N ARG A 300 32.62 -7.52 -16.57
CA ARG A 300 33.12 -8.13 -15.34
C ARG A 300 32.54 -9.52 -15.10
N GLU A 301 31.22 -9.67 -15.25
CA GLU A 301 30.55 -10.97 -15.12
C GLU A 301 31.10 -11.99 -16.14
N ARG A 302 31.36 -11.57 -17.37
CA ARG A 302 31.96 -12.45 -18.39
C ARG A 302 33.38 -12.86 -18.03
N VAL A 303 34.21 -11.95 -17.54
CA VAL A 303 35.58 -12.26 -17.11
C VAL A 303 35.58 -13.23 -15.93
N GLU A 304 34.70 -13.03 -14.95
CA GLU A 304 34.54 -13.94 -13.82
C GLU A 304 34.07 -15.33 -14.25
N ALA A 305 33.08 -15.41 -15.16
CA ALA A 305 32.58 -16.68 -15.68
C ALA A 305 33.68 -17.45 -16.43
N VAL A 306 34.46 -16.78 -17.29
CA VAL A 306 35.59 -17.39 -18.00
C VAL A 306 36.67 -17.88 -17.02
N THR A 307 36.93 -17.11 -15.96
CA THR A 307 37.91 -17.50 -14.94
C THR A 307 37.48 -18.75 -14.19
N LYS A 308 36.22 -18.82 -13.75
CA LYS A 308 35.64 -20.01 -13.09
C LYS A 308 35.68 -21.25 -13.99
N LEU A 309 35.38 -21.10 -15.28
CA LEU A 309 35.47 -22.22 -16.22
C LEU A 309 36.91 -22.75 -16.35
N LYS A 310 37.91 -21.86 -16.44
CA LYS A 310 39.32 -22.27 -16.47
C LYS A 310 39.76 -22.95 -15.17
N GLU A 311 39.30 -22.46 -14.02
CA GLU A 311 39.59 -23.11 -12.73
C GLU A 311 38.99 -24.52 -12.67
N GLN A 312 37.77 -24.72 -13.18
CA GLN A 312 37.15 -26.03 -13.27
C GLN A 312 37.90 -26.96 -14.23
N GLU A 313 38.34 -26.48 -15.39
CA GLU A 313 39.16 -27.26 -16.34
C GLU A 313 40.49 -27.69 -15.72
N ILE A 314 41.15 -26.80 -14.96
CA ILE A 314 42.39 -27.13 -14.26
C ILE A 314 42.14 -28.20 -13.19
N GLU A 315 41.04 -28.12 -12.44
CA GLU A 315 40.74 -29.07 -11.38
C GLU A 315 40.34 -30.44 -11.92
N THR A 316 39.56 -30.50 -12.99
CA THR A 316 39.23 -31.78 -13.65
C THR A 316 40.47 -32.45 -14.26
N GLU A 317 41.37 -31.66 -14.85
CA GLU A 317 42.63 -32.20 -15.39
C GLU A 317 43.55 -32.72 -14.29
N LYS A 318 43.63 -32.02 -13.14
CA LYS A 318 44.37 -32.53 -11.96
C LYS A 318 43.83 -33.87 -11.48
N GLN A 319 42.50 -34.02 -11.39
CA GLN A 319 41.88 -35.27 -10.99
C GLN A 319 42.18 -36.40 -11.98
N ARG A 320 42.10 -36.11 -13.28
CA ARG A 320 42.43 -37.06 -14.34
C ARG A 320 43.88 -37.57 -14.22
N LEU A 321 44.83 -36.65 -14.01
CA LEU A 321 46.24 -36.99 -13.81
C LEU A 321 46.48 -37.79 -12.52
N ALA A 322 45.76 -37.48 -11.44
CA ALA A 322 45.86 -38.22 -10.18
C ALA A 322 45.34 -39.67 -10.32
N ASP A 323 44.25 -39.87 -11.03
CA ASP A 323 43.69 -41.21 -11.28
C ASP A 323 44.56 -42.03 -12.22
N GLU A 324 45.16 -41.40 -13.23
CA GLU A 324 46.13 -42.04 -14.13
C GLU A 324 47.39 -42.49 -13.36
N ALA A 325 47.91 -41.63 -12.46
CA ALA A 325 49.05 -41.98 -11.61
C ALA A 325 48.76 -43.17 -10.69
N LYS A 326 47.57 -43.25 -10.09
CA LYS A 326 47.16 -44.39 -9.25
C LYS A 326 47.10 -45.69 -10.05
N LYS A 327 46.53 -45.67 -11.25
CA LYS A 327 46.48 -46.86 -12.13
C LYS A 327 47.87 -47.37 -12.46
N VAL A 328 48.80 -46.48 -12.81
CA VAL A 328 50.19 -46.85 -13.10
C VAL A 328 50.88 -47.45 -11.87
N GLU A 329 50.63 -46.91 -10.67
CA GLU A 329 51.19 -47.46 -9.43
C GLU A 329 50.65 -48.87 -9.13
N ASP A 330 49.34 -49.07 -9.26
CA ASP A 330 48.71 -50.36 -9.05
C ASP A 330 49.18 -51.39 -10.08
N ASP A 331 49.28 -51.03 -11.36
CA ASP A 331 49.82 -51.91 -12.40
C ASP A 331 51.27 -52.31 -12.13
N ARG A 332 52.09 -51.38 -11.61
CA ARG A 332 53.47 -51.69 -11.17
C ARG A 332 53.50 -52.66 -9.99
N LYS A 333 52.62 -52.49 -9.00
CA LYS A 333 52.50 -53.42 -7.86
C LYS A 333 52.12 -54.82 -8.34
N TRP A 334 51.13 -54.93 -9.24
CA TRP A 334 50.69 -56.20 -9.81
C TRP A 334 51.78 -56.86 -10.66
N ALA A 335 52.46 -56.11 -11.53
CA ALA A 335 53.55 -56.64 -12.34
C ALA A 335 54.72 -57.15 -11.48
N LYS A 336 55.01 -56.49 -10.34
CA LYS A 336 56.02 -56.97 -9.39
C LYS A 336 55.59 -58.28 -8.73
N LEU A 337 54.36 -58.34 -8.21
CA LEU A 337 53.81 -59.57 -7.60
C LEU A 337 53.79 -60.73 -8.60
N GLU A 338 53.52 -60.47 -9.88
CA GLU A 338 53.54 -61.47 -10.93
C GLU A 338 54.91 -62.06 -11.20
N ARG A 339 55.96 -61.23 -11.22
CA ARG A 339 57.35 -61.71 -11.36
C ARG A 339 57.75 -62.58 -10.17
N GLU A 340 57.40 -62.17 -8.96
CA GLU A 340 57.66 -62.94 -7.75
C GLU A 340 56.90 -64.28 -7.76
N MET A 341 55.62 -64.27 -8.17
CA MET A 341 54.82 -65.48 -8.32
C MET A 341 55.40 -66.44 -9.37
N GLN A 342 55.96 -65.90 -10.46
CA GLN A 342 56.60 -66.72 -11.49
C GLN A 342 57.88 -67.40 -10.96
N SER A 343 58.64 -66.73 -10.09
CA SER A 343 59.78 -67.34 -9.39
C SER A 343 59.33 -68.46 -8.46
N ASP A 344 58.24 -68.25 -7.73
CA ASP A 344 57.69 -69.22 -6.77
C ASP A 344 56.79 -70.28 -7.43
N MET A 345 56.67 -70.27 -8.76
CA MET A 345 55.69 -71.09 -9.50
C MET A 345 55.88 -72.59 -9.29
N ASN A 346 57.13 -73.05 -9.12
CA ASN A 346 57.41 -74.45 -8.84
C ASN A 346 56.89 -74.86 -7.45
N GLU A 347 57.04 -73.98 -6.46
CA GLU A 347 56.49 -74.20 -5.12
C GLU A 347 54.96 -74.11 -5.13
N ILE A 348 54.39 -73.15 -5.86
CA ILE A 348 52.94 -73.03 -6.05
C ILE A 348 52.36 -74.30 -6.66
N LYS A 349 52.96 -74.82 -7.75
CA LYS A 349 52.50 -76.06 -8.39
C LYS A 349 52.65 -77.28 -7.49
N GLY A 350 53.70 -77.32 -6.66
CA GLY A 350 53.96 -78.42 -5.74
C GLY A 350 53.02 -78.41 -4.53
N LEU A 351 52.93 -77.28 -3.82
CA LEU A 351 52.25 -77.15 -2.53
C LEU A 351 50.78 -76.74 -2.66
N LEU A 352 50.42 -76.00 -3.72
CA LEU A 352 49.06 -75.48 -3.88
C LEU A 352 48.19 -76.31 -4.83
N LEU A 353 48.67 -77.47 -5.29
CA LEU A 353 47.92 -78.34 -6.20
C LEU A 353 46.52 -78.67 -5.66
N ALA A 354 46.41 -78.91 -4.35
CA ALA A 354 45.15 -79.20 -3.67
C ALA A 354 44.12 -78.06 -3.77
N TYR A 355 44.56 -76.82 -4.02
CA TYR A 355 43.70 -75.64 -4.14
C TYR A 355 43.50 -75.22 -5.60
N THR A 356 44.54 -75.34 -6.43
CA THR A 356 44.51 -74.87 -7.83
C THR A 356 43.99 -75.94 -8.79
N ALA A 357 44.03 -77.22 -8.43
CA ALA A 357 43.52 -78.28 -9.29
C ALA A 357 41.99 -78.20 -9.40
N PRO A 358 41.42 -78.56 -10.57
CA PRO A 358 39.99 -78.62 -10.73
C PRO A 358 39.43 -79.79 -9.90
N GLY A 359 38.45 -79.52 -9.03
CA GLY A 359 37.72 -80.50 -8.23
C GLY A 359 36.28 -80.06 -7.94
N PHE A 360 35.47 -80.97 -7.41
CA PHE A 360 34.06 -80.77 -7.07
C PHE A 360 33.87 -80.33 -5.61
N THR A 361 34.76 -80.75 -4.70
CA THR A 361 34.60 -80.37 -3.29
C THR A 361 34.74 -78.86 -3.13
N TYR A 362 33.90 -78.27 -2.29
CA TYR A 362 33.88 -76.84 -1.97
C TYR A 362 33.45 -75.93 -3.14
N ARG A 363 32.64 -76.47 -4.05
CA ARG A 363 32.00 -75.74 -5.16
C ARG A 363 30.47 -75.89 -5.03
N PRO A 364 29.70 -74.79 -5.04
CA PRO A 364 28.24 -74.86 -4.87
C PRO A 364 27.49 -75.31 -6.14
N ASP A 365 28.13 -75.24 -7.30
CA ASP A 365 27.52 -75.40 -8.63
C ASP A 365 27.77 -76.78 -9.26
N ASN A 366 28.34 -77.74 -8.51
CA ASN A 366 28.79 -79.04 -9.01
C ASN A 366 29.72 -78.95 -10.24
N THR A 367 30.32 -77.79 -10.52
CA THR A 367 31.31 -77.66 -11.59
C THR A 367 32.71 -77.92 -11.07
N LYS A 368 33.50 -78.63 -11.87
CA LYS A 368 34.88 -78.94 -11.53
C LYS A 368 35.73 -77.67 -11.69
N GLY A 369 36.39 -77.22 -10.63
CA GLY A 369 37.31 -76.08 -10.70
C GLY A 369 38.13 -75.86 -9.44
N PRO A 370 39.00 -74.83 -9.42
CA PRO A 370 39.85 -74.56 -8.28
C PRO A 370 39.03 -74.09 -7.07
N VAL A 371 39.64 -74.17 -5.90
CA VAL A 371 39.04 -73.68 -4.66
C VAL A 371 38.89 -72.15 -4.73
N SER A 372 37.80 -71.62 -4.17
CA SER A 372 37.60 -70.17 -4.06
C SER A 372 38.56 -69.56 -3.07
N TYR A 373 39.24 -68.48 -3.46
CA TYR A 373 40.09 -67.72 -2.57
C TYR A 373 39.28 -67.09 -1.43
N SER A 374 38.08 -66.58 -1.72
CA SER A 374 37.15 -66.09 -0.71
C SER A 374 36.74 -67.16 0.29
N LEU A 375 36.63 -68.43 -0.12
CA LEU A 375 36.39 -69.55 0.80
C LEU A 375 37.59 -69.82 1.71
N ILE A 376 38.81 -69.87 1.16
CA ILE A 376 40.04 -70.09 1.94
C ILE A 376 40.23 -68.94 2.96
N LYS A 377 39.91 -67.72 2.56
CA LYS A 377 39.94 -66.54 3.43
C LYS A 377 38.87 -66.60 4.52
N SER A 378 37.62 -66.91 4.18
CA SER A 378 36.50 -66.92 5.13
C SER A 378 36.53 -68.09 6.11
N SER A 379 37.19 -69.21 5.76
CA SER A 379 37.43 -70.33 6.69
C SER A 379 38.53 -70.06 7.72
N GLY A 380 39.17 -68.89 7.67
CA GLY A 380 40.35 -68.54 8.46
C GLY A 380 41.64 -69.19 7.94
N GLY A 381 41.60 -69.88 6.79
CA GLY A 381 42.75 -70.60 6.22
C GLY A 381 43.96 -69.73 5.88
N LEU A 382 43.78 -68.41 5.78
CA LEU A 382 44.85 -67.43 5.53
C LEU A 382 45.39 -66.76 6.80
N GLU A 383 44.86 -67.08 7.98
CA GLU A 383 45.35 -66.53 9.24
C GLU A 383 46.62 -67.27 9.69
N PRO A 384 47.72 -66.57 10.06
CA PRO A 384 48.96 -67.20 10.52
C PRO A 384 48.85 -67.76 11.95
N THR A 385 47.90 -68.67 12.14
CA THR A 385 47.61 -69.33 13.40
C THR A 385 47.50 -70.84 13.17
N HIS A 386 47.74 -71.65 14.19
CA HIS A 386 47.57 -73.11 14.07
C HIS A 386 46.14 -73.50 13.64
N LYS A 387 45.14 -72.72 14.06
CA LYS A 387 43.75 -72.88 13.62
C LYS A 387 43.61 -72.60 12.12
N GLY A 388 44.22 -71.52 11.62
CA GLY A 388 44.25 -71.21 10.19
C GLY A 388 44.96 -72.28 9.37
N LEU A 389 46.09 -72.80 9.85
CA LEU A 389 46.78 -73.94 9.21
C LEU A 389 45.92 -75.20 9.21
N SER A 390 45.19 -75.47 10.29
CA SER A 390 44.26 -76.61 10.38
C SER A 390 43.09 -76.46 9.40
N SER A 391 42.49 -75.27 9.31
CA SER A 391 41.44 -74.96 8.33
C SER A 391 41.95 -75.12 6.90
N LEU A 392 43.15 -74.59 6.62
CA LEU A 392 43.78 -74.67 5.31
C LEU A 392 44.07 -76.13 4.92
N PHE A 393 44.63 -76.91 5.84
CA PHE A 393 44.92 -78.33 5.65
C PHE A 393 43.64 -79.16 5.46
N PHE A 394 42.59 -78.86 6.21
CA PHE A 394 41.30 -79.54 6.08
C PHE A 394 40.67 -79.32 4.70
N ILE A 395 40.78 -78.11 4.14
CA ILE A 395 40.34 -77.82 2.76
C ILE A 395 41.12 -78.66 1.75
N ALA A 396 42.43 -78.82 1.94
CA ALA A 396 43.26 -79.59 1.00
C ALA A 396 43.11 -81.11 1.11
N VAL A 397 42.88 -81.66 2.31
CA VAL A 397 43.03 -83.11 2.58
C VAL A 397 41.76 -83.76 3.14
N GLY A 398 40.93 -83.04 3.91
CA GLY A 398 39.87 -83.66 4.70
C GLY A 398 38.74 -84.29 3.88
N ASN A 399 38.24 -83.57 2.88
CA ASN A 399 37.17 -84.02 1.97
C ASN A 399 37.48 -83.67 0.51
N SER A 400 38.74 -83.42 0.19
CA SER A 400 39.14 -82.96 -1.13
C SER A 400 39.20 -84.12 -2.12
N ASP A 401 38.57 -83.93 -3.28
CA ASP A 401 38.69 -84.80 -4.44
C ASP A 401 39.90 -84.43 -5.33
N ARG A 402 40.71 -83.46 -4.89
CA ARG A 402 41.89 -82.95 -5.62
C ARG A 402 43.16 -83.66 -5.16
N ASP A 403 44.14 -83.71 -6.04
CA ASP A 403 45.48 -84.18 -5.67
C ASP A 403 46.08 -83.25 -4.61
N ARG A 404 46.49 -83.83 -3.47
CA ARG A 404 47.10 -83.09 -2.37
C ARG A 404 48.46 -82.49 -2.73
N GLY A 405 49.10 -82.99 -3.79
CA GLY A 405 50.44 -82.58 -4.20
C GLY A 405 51.47 -82.82 -3.11
N GLY A 406 52.27 -81.78 -2.82
CA GLY A 406 53.35 -81.78 -1.81
C GLY A 406 52.88 -81.63 -0.37
N LEU A 407 51.57 -81.57 -0.09
CA LEU A 407 51.06 -81.51 1.28
C LEU A 407 51.16 -82.88 1.98
N PRO A 408 51.45 -82.90 3.29
CA PRO A 408 51.65 -84.13 4.05
C PRO A 408 50.36 -84.94 4.24
N ARG A 409 50.50 -86.21 4.61
CA ARG A 409 49.36 -87.05 5.02
C ARG A 409 48.95 -86.70 6.44
N GLY A 410 47.65 -86.52 6.65
CA GLY A 410 47.04 -86.39 7.97
C GLY A 410 46.17 -87.59 8.32
N VAL A 411 45.74 -87.69 9.57
CA VAL A 411 44.76 -88.68 10.03
C VAL A 411 43.39 -87.99 10.07
N GLY A 412 42.43 -88.50 9.31
CA GLY A 412 41.05 -87.96 9.27
C GLY A 412 40.93 -86.51 8.78
N GLY A 413 41.87 -86.03 7.96
CA GLY A 413 41.86 -84.64 7.47
C GLY A 413 42.37 -83.59 8.47
N MET A 414 42.88 -84.02 9.62
CA MET A 414 43.44 -83.15 10.66
C MET A 414 44.97 -83.24 10.69
N ILE A 415 45.61 -82.16 11.15
CA ILE A 415 47.05 -82.13 11.43
C ILE A 415 47.28 -82.96 12.71
N ALA A 416 47.94 -84.10 12.58
CA ALA A 416 48.35 -84.92 13.72
C ALA A 416 49.67 -84.40 14.31
N GLN A 417 50.04 -84.83 15.52
CA GLN A 417 51.28 -84.40 16.17
C GLN A 417 52.54 -84.74 15.34
N GLU A 418 52.48 -85.77 14.51
CA GLU A 418 53.56 -86.23 13.64
C GLU A 418 53.52 -85.60 12.22
N THR A 419 52.49 -84.82 11.90
CA THR A 419 52.34 -84.19 10.57
C THR A 419 53.34 -83.03 10.44
N PRO A 420 54.23 -83.03 9.43
CA PRO A 420 55.17 -81.93 9.24
C PRO A 420 54.42 -80.65 8.83
N ILE A 421 54.48 -79.60 9.67
CA ILE A 421 53.67 -78.37 9.50
C ILE A 421 54.26 -77.42 8.45
N ALA A 422 55.58 -77.42 8.25
CA ALA A 422 56.28 -76.46 7.38
C ALA A 422 55.73 -76.38 5.93
N PRO A 423 55.36 -77.47 5.24
CA PRO A 423 54.72 -77.39 3.92
C PRO A 423 53.35 -76.68 3.93
N ILE A 424 52.60 -76.77 5.04
CA ILE A 424 51.28 -76.14 5.20
C ILE A 424 51.45 -74.64 5.46
N GLU A 425 52.41 -74.26 6.30
CA GLU A 425 52.79 -72.86 6.51
C GLU A 425 53.24 -72.20 5.20
N ARG A 426 54.09 -72.89 4.44
CA ARG A 426 54.55 -72.37 3.14
C ARG A 426 53.40 -72.22 2.14
N ALA A 427 52.48 -73.19 2.09
CA ALA A 427 51.28 -73.08 1.28
C ALA A 427 50.41 -71.86 1.70
N GLN A 428 50.27 -71.63 3.01
CA GLN A 428 49.53 -70.48 3.54
C GLN A 428 50.19 -69.15 3.15
N GLU A 429 51.50 -69.04 3.27
CA GLU A 429 52.26 -67.86 2.85
C GLU A 429 52.05 -67.53 1.36
N LEU A 430 52.16 -68.54 0.50
CA LEU A 430 51.96 -68.39 -0.94
C LEU A 430 50.53 -67.93 -1.28
N LEU A 431 49.52 -68.49 -0.61
CA LEU A 431 48.11 -68.09 -0.79
C LEU A 431 47.83 -66.69 -0.24
N ARG A 432 48.46 -66.29 0.87
CA ARG A 432 48.35 -64.92 1.39
C ARG A 432 49.00 -63.90 0.46
N LYS A 433 50.16 -64.25 -0.10
CA LYS A 433 50.96 -63.36 -0.94
C LYS A 433 50.42 -63.23 -2.36
N TYR A 434 49.99 -64.34 -2.97
CA TYR A 434 49.60 -64.39 -4.37
C TYR A 434 48.12 -64.69 -4.61
N GLY A 435 47.33 -64.96 -3.57
CA GLY A 435 45.95 -65.44 -3.74
C GLY A 435 45.06 -64.56 -4.61
N GLU A 436 45.11 -63.24 -4.42
CA GLU A 436 44.36 -62.30 -5.29
C GLU A 436 44.86 -62.29 -6.74
N LEU A 437 46.18 -62.39 -6.95
CA LEU A 437 46.77 -62.54 -8.28
C LEU A 437 46.36 -63.87 -8.93
N MET A 438 46.33 -64.94 -8.14
CA MET A 438 45.92 -66.28 -8.57
C MET A 438 44.44 -66.31 -8.97
N VAL A 439 43.56 -65.54 -8.32
CA VAL A 439 42.18 -65.31 -8.78
C VAL A 439 42.17 -64.61 -10.14
N ARG A 440 42.93 -63.50 -10.29
CA ARG A 440 43.02 -62.78 -11.57
C ARG A 440 43.54 -63.64 -12.72
N LYS A 441 44.47 -64.56 -12.42
CA LYS A 441 45.02 -65.52 -13.38
C LYS A 441 44.19 -66.80 -13.56
N GLY A 442 43.05 -66.92 -12.87
CA GLY A 442 42.17 -68.10 -12.94
C GLY A 442 42.74 -69.37 -12.30
N MET A 443 43.79 -69.26 -11.50
CA MET A 443 44.38 -70.38 -10.74
C MET A 443 43.57 -70.70 -9.47
N LEU A 444 42.87 -69.71 -8.93
CA LEU A 444 41.87 -69.85 -7.87
C LEU A 444 40.54 -69.28 -8.35
N ALA A 445 39.43 -69.74 -7.78
CA ALA A 445 38.14 -69.11 -8.02
C ALA A 445 38.00 -67.83 -7.17
N PRO A 446 37.23 -66.82 -7.61
CA PRO A 446 37.00 -65.60 -6.83
C PRO A 446 36.37 -65.87 -5.46
#